data_AF-A0A945CP04-F1
#
_entry.id   AF-A0A945CP04-F1
#
_cell.length_a   1.000
_cell.length_b   1.000
_cell.length_c   1.000
_cell.angle_alpha   90.00
_cell.angle_beta   90.00
_cell.angle_gamma   90.00
#
_symmetry.space_group_name_H-M   'P 1'
#
loop_
_entity.id
_entity.type
_entity.pdbx_description
1 polymer ?
#
loop_
_entity_poly.entity_id
_entity_poly.type
_entity_poly.pdbx_seq_one_letter_code
_entity_poly.pdbx_strand_id
1 'polypeptide(L)'
;MALCLATSLVEKNGFDAEDQMQRYCRWEGEGYLSSNGRCFDIGNATSSALRRYQRNGDSLAGSDDPRSAGNGSIMRLAPVPMFFFPDEEAVSKYSVESSRTTHGAEECLDAFHCNNLSLKSVDHSLESGR
;
A
#
# COMPACT_ATOMS: atom_id res chain seq x y z
N MET A 1 -0.09 -6.05 6.31
CA MET A 1 0.30 -4.88 5.50
C MET A 1 -0.76 -3.79 5.43
N ALA A 2 -2.00 -4.06 4.97
CA ALA A 2 -3.03 -3.00 4.86
C ALA A 2 -3.27 -2.23 6.18
N LEU A 3 -3.33 -2.94 7.32
CA LEU A 3 -3.42 -2.30 8.63
C LEU A 3 -2.20 -1.41 8.93
N CYS A 4 -0.99 -1.86 8.62
CA CYS A 4 0.22 -1.03 8.80
C CYS A 4 0.15 0.28 8.02
N LEU A 5 -0.34 0.24 6.77
CA LEU A 5 -0.55 1.43 5.94
C LEU A 5 -1.63 2.34 6.54
N ALA A 6 -2.77 1.79 6.93
CA ALA A 6 -3.84 2.55 7.58
C ALA A 6 -3.36 3.23 8.87
N THR A 7 -2.61 2.52 9.72
CA THR A 7 -2.08 3.08 10.96
C THR A 7 -1.05 4.18 10.67
N SER A 8 -0.20 4.00 9.65
CA SER A 8 0.74 5.04 9.23
C SER A 8 0.02 6.32 8.79
N LEU A 9 -0.98 6.19 7.92
CA LEU A 9 -1.78 7.33 7.43
C LEU A 9 -2.43 8.10 8.58
N VAL A 10 -3.04 7.39 9.53
CA VAL A 10 -3.72 8.00 10.68
C VAL A 10 -2.74 8.65 11.65
N GLU A 11 -1.64 7.98 12.02
CA GLU A 11 -0.69 8.49 13.01
C GLU A 11 0.20 9.62 12.45
N LYS A 12 0.47 9.61 11.15
CA LYS A 12 1.23 10.69 10.47
C LYS A 12 0.34 11.80 9.93
N ASN A 13 -0.98 11.61 9.97
CA ASN A 13 -1.95 12.51 9.37
C ASN A 13 -1.62 12.83 7.90
N GLY A 14 -1.26 11.79 7.13
CA GLY A 14 -0.78 11.92 5.76
C GLY A 14 0.05 10.73 5.32
N PHE A 15 0.52 10.77 4.07
CA PHE A 15 1.35 9.71 3.51
C PHE A 15 2.82 9.91 3.88
N ASP A 16 3.41 8.90 4.51
CA ASP A 16 4.82 8.83 4.90
C ASP A 16 5.39 7.47 4.47
N ALA A 17 6.16 7.47 3.39
CA ALA A 17 6.72 6.24 2.82
C ALA A 17 7.71 5.54 3.77
N GLU A 18 8.43 6.32 4.58
CA GLU A 18 9.39 5.77 5.52
C GLU A 18 8.67 5.06 6.67
N ASP A 19 7.68 5.72 7.27
CA ASP A 19 6.87 5.13 8.33
C ASP A 19 6.11 3.88 7.85
N GLN A 20 5.58 3.91 6.62
CA GLN A 20 5.00 2.75 5.96
C GLN A 20 6.00 1.57 5.91
N MET A 21 7.22 1.80 5.46
CA MET A 21 8.24 0.76 5.32
C MET A 21 8.75 0.25 6.68
N GLN A 22 8.93 1.14 7.66
CA GLN A 22 9.28 0.75 9.02
C GLN A 22 8.23 -0.17 9.64
N ARG A 23 6.94 0.14 9.48
CA ARG A 23 5.86 -0.74 9.98
C ARG A 23 5.80 -2.05 9.23
N TYR A 24 6.10 -2.08 7.93
CA TYR A 24 6.19 -3.35 7.19
C TYR A 24 7.36 -4.20 7.67
N CYS A 25 8.52 -3.60 7.98
CA CYS A 25 9.64 -4.33 8.59
C CYS A 25 9.27 -4.88 9.97
N ARG A 26 8.54 -4.11 10.80
CA ARG A 26 8.02 -4.61 12.09
C ARG A 26 7.00 -5.73 11.90
N TRP A 27 6.16 -5.65 10.88
CA TRP A 27 5.25 -6.75 10.54
C TRP A 27 6.03 -8.01 10.13
N GLU A 28 7.06 -7.89 9.29
CA GLU A 28 7.91 -9.00 8.84
C GLU A 28 8.68 -9.65 10.00
N GLY A 29 9.31 -8.85 10.86
CA GLY A 29 10.18 -9.33 11.94
C GLY A 29 9.45 -9.72 13.23
N GLU A 30 8.41 -8.96 13.62
CA GLU A 30 7.75 -9.08 14.93
C GLU A 30 6.30 -9.57 14.82
N GLY A 31 5.75 -9.69 13.61
CA GLY A 31 4.32 -9.96 13.43
C GLY A 31 3.43 -8.79 13.84
N TYR A 32 3.95 -7.56 13.85
CA TYR A 32 3.19 -6.34 14.16
C TYR A 32 1.92 -6.23 13.30
N LEU A 33 0.76 -6.05 13.95
CA LEU A 33 -0.57 -6.03 13.32
C LEU A 33 -0.90 -7.28 12.47
N SER A 34 -0.29 -8.42 12.80
CA SER A 34 -0.69 -9.72 12.27
C SER A 34 -1.87 -10.30 13.06
N SER A 35 -2.75 -11.03 12.38
CA SER A 35 -3.90 -11.71 12.99
C SER A 35 -3.52 -12.88 13.90
N ASN A 36 -2.31 -13.42 13.76
CA ASN A 36 -1.81 -14.56 14.57
C ASN A 36 -0.51 -14.22 15.32
N GLY A 37 -0.12 -12.95 15.37
CA GLY A 37 1.10 -12.48 16.04
C GLY A 37 2.41 -12.85 15.35
N ARG A 38 2.39 -13.36 14.11
CA ARG A 38 3.59 -13.63 13.30
C ARG A 38 3.40 -13.17 11.86
N CYS A 39 4.48 -12.83 11.15
CA CYS A 39 4.39 -12.64 9.70
C CYS A 39 4.01 -13.96 9.03
N PHE A 40 3.00 -13.95 8.17
CA PHE A 40 2.63 -15.09 7.34
C PHE A 40 2.27 -14.59 5.93
N ASP A 41 2.51 -15.43 4.93
CA ASP A 41 2.17 -15.18 3.51
C ASP A 41 2.83 -13.94 2.89
N ILE A 42 4.10 -13.67 3.23
CA ILE A 42 4.87 -12.59 2.60
C ILE A 42 5.34 -13.00 1.20
N GLY A 43 4.96 -12.21 0.19
CA GLY A 43 5.42 -12.42 -1.18
C GLY A 43 6.90 -12.07 -1.38
N ASN A 44 7.57 -12.74 -2.31
CA ASN A 44 8.98 -12.53 -2.63
C ASN A 44 9.32 -11.09 -3.01
N ALA A 45 8.45 -10.41 -3.77
CA ALA A 45 8.62 -9.01 -4.16
C ALA A 45 8.63 -8.09 -2.93
N THR A 46 7.66 -8.26 -2.03
CA THR A 46 7.58 -7.53 -0.76
C THR A 46 8.82 -7.78 0.10
N SER A 47 9.17 -9.03 0.37
CA SER A 47 10.35 -9.32 1.21
C SER A 47 11.64 -8.78 0.59
N SER A 48 11.78 -8.85 -0.74
CA SER A 48 12.94 -8.26 -1.43
C SER A 48 13.01 -6.73 -1.29
N ALA A 49 11.87 -6.04 -1.38
CA ALA A 49 11.81 -4.60 -1.18
C ALA A 49 12.13 -4.20 0.28
N LEU A 50 11.59 -4.93 1.27
CA LEU A 50 11.90 -4.68 2.68
C LEU A 50 13.39 -4.88 2.98
N ARG A 51 14.01 -5.92 2.42
CA ARG A 51 15.46 -6.14 2.53
C ARG A 51 16.29 -5.06 1.85
N ARG A 52 15.84 -4.51 0.72
CA ARG A 52 16.49 -3.36 0.08
C ARG A 52 16.43 -2.14 1.01
N TYR A 53 15.24 -1.79 1.47
CA TYR A 53 15.01 -0.69 2.41
C TYR A 53 15.87 -0.82 3.67
N GLN A 54 15.89 -1.99 4.31
CA GLN A 54 16.74 -2.24 5.49
C GLN A 54 18.23 -2.04 5.22
N ARG A 55 18.68 -2.20 3.97
CA ARG A 55 20.10 -2.06 3.59
C ARG A 55 20.48 -0.63 3.24
N ASN A 56 19.63 0.09 2.52
CA ASN A 56 19.97 1.38 1.91
C ASN A 56 19.12 2.56 2.42
N GLY A 57 18.07 2.31 3.21
CA GLY A 57 17.14 3.32 3.71
C GLY A 57 16.15 3.87 2.67
N ASP A 58 16.16 3.36 1.43
CA ASP A 58 15.29 3.84 0.37
C ASP A 58 13.86 3.31 0.56
N SER A 59 12.94 4.20 0.90
CA SER A 59 11.55 3.86 1.20
C SER A 59 10.72 3.55 -0.06
N LEU A 60 11.19 3.95 -1.24
CA LEU A 60 10.58 3.63 -2.53
C LEU A 60 11.26 2.41 -3.16
N ALA A 61 11.44 1.36 -2.35
CA ALA A 61 12.26 0.21 -2.68
C ALA A 61 11.58 -0.80 -3.63
N GLY A 62 10.48 -0.45 -4.29
CA GLY A 62 9.77 -1.35 -5.21
C GLY A 62 10.59 -1.70 -6.45
N SER A 63 10.44 -2.94 -6.93
CA SER A 63 11.08 -3.34 -8.19
C SER A 63 10.30 -2.77 -9.37
N ASP A 64 11.00 -2.28 -10.37
CA ASP A 64 10.49 -1.79 -11.66
C ASP A 64 10.31 -2.90 -12.70
N ASP A 65 10.98 -4.06 -12.50
CA ASP A 65 10.84 -5.23 -13.35
C ASP A 65 9.37 -5.66 -13.52
N PRO A 66 8.83 -5.73 -14.76
CA PRO A 66 7.47 -6.20 -15.05
C PRO A 66 7.16 -7.59 -14.48
N ARG A 67 8.16 -8.46 -14.29
CA ARG A 67 7.99 -9.78 -13.64
C ARG A 67 7.70 -9.69 -12.15
N SER A 68 7.94 -8.53 -11.54
CA SER A 68 7.64 -8.23 -10.15
C SER A 68 6.23 -7.63 -9.96
N ALA A 69 5.44 -7.52 -11.04
CA ALA A 69 4.03 -7.11 -11.02
C ALA A 69 3.14 -8.18 -10.38
N GLY A 70 3.42 -8.54 -9.13
CA GLY A 70 2.60 -9.44 -8.34
C GLY A 70 1.42 -8.71 -7.69
N ASN A 71 0.36 -9.47 -7.38
CA ASN A 71 -0.85 -8.96 -6.71
C ASN A 71 -0.61 -8.37 -5.30
N GLY A 72 0.62 -8.43 -4.77
CA GLY A 72 1.00 -7.94 -3.44
C GLY A 72 0.72 -6.45 -3.22
N SER A 73 0.68 -5.67 -4.28
CA SER A 73 0.28 -4.26 -4.27
C SER A 73 -1.24 -4.09 -4.10
N ILE A 74 -2.05 -4.85 -4.85
CA ILE A 74 -3.52 -4.74 -4.87
C ILE A 74 -4.16 -5.09 -3.50
N MET A 75 -3.60 -6.05 -2.76
CA MET A 75 -4.16 -6.54 -1.49
C MET A 75 -4.23 -5.49 -0.36
N ARG A 76 -3.60 -4.32 -0.54
CA ARG A 76 -3.47 -3.28 0.48
C ARG A 76 -3.95 -1.90 0.02
N LEU A 77 -4.77 -1.84 -1.04
CA LEU A 77 -5.17 -0.63 -1.73
C LEU A 77 -6.20 0.22 -0.95
N ALA A 78 -7.06 -0.41 -0.14
CA ALA A 78 -8.19 0.26 0.52
C ALA A 78 -7.87 1.45 1.47
N PRO A 79 -6.79 1.45 2.28
CA PRO A 79 -6.55 2.51 3.26
C PRO A 79 -6.34 3.91 2.69
N VAL A 80 -5.72 4.02 1.50
CA VAL A 80 -5.40 5.31 0.90
C VAL A 80 -6.65 6.03 0.39
N PRO A 81 -7.52 5.40 -0.43
CA PRO A 81 -8.80 6.01 -0.81
C PRO A 81 -9.67 6.39 0.38
N MET A 82 -9.72 5.55 1.41
CA MET A 82 -10.50 5.83 2.62
C MET A 82 -9.98 7.05 3.40
N PHE A 83 -8.66 7.28 3.41
CA PHE A 83 -8.06 8.39 4.16
C PHE A 83 -8.13 9.72 3.40
N PHE A 84 -7.87 9.72 2.10
CA PHE A 84 -7.77 10.95 1.31
C PHE A 84 -9.08 11.40 0.68
N PHE A 85 -10.15 10.59 0.73
CA PHE A 85 -11.45 11.02 0.21
C PHE A 85 -11.96 12.29 0.93
N PRO A 86 -12.54 13.28 0.21
CA PRO A 86 -12.89 13.28 -1.22
C PRO A 86 -11.82 13.85 -2.17
N ASP A 87 -10.58 14.07 -1.72
CA ASP A 87 -9.49 14.59 -2.56
C ASP A 87 -9.00 13.53 -3.56
N GLU A 88 -9.58 13.54 -4.75
CA GLU A 88 -9.29 12.55 -5.79
C GLU A 88 -7.83 12.60 -6.29
N GLU A 89 -7.23 13.79 -6.31
CA GLU A 89 -5.84 13.96 -6.75
C GLU A 89 -4.90 13.31 -5.73
N ALA A 90 -5.14 13.55 -4.43
CA ALA A 90 -4.42 12.91 -3.36
C ALA A 90 -4.63 11.39 -3.36
N VAL A 91 -5.88 10.91 -3.56
CA VAL A 91 -6.18 9.48 -3.67
C VAL A 91 -5.37 8.84 -4.80
N SER A 92 -5.36 9.43 -6.00
CA SER A 92 -4.61 8.90 -7.14
C SER A 92 -3.10 8.89 -6.87
N LYS A 93 -2.56 10.02 -6.40
CA LYS A 93 -1.13 10.19 -6.12
C LYS A 93 -0.64 9.21 -5.06
N TYR A 94 -1.27 9.18 -3.89
CA TYR A 94 -0.79 8.37 -2.77
C TYR A 94 -1.08 6.88 -2.96
N SER A 95 -2.03 6.53 -3.82
CA SER A 95 -2.25 5.13 -4.24
C SER A 95 -1.01 4.59 -4.95
N VAL A 96 -0.51 5.35 -5.93
CA VAL A 96 0.73 5.04 -6.66
C VAL A 96 1.94 5.05 -5.72
N GLU A 97 2.13 6.10 -4.92
CA GLU A 97 3.28 6.20 -4.02
C GLU A 97 3.32 5.07 -2.97
N SER A 98 2.17 4.67 -2.42
CA SER A 98 2.09 3.52 -1.49
C SER A 98 2.41 2.18 -2.16
N SER A 99 2.16 2.05 -3.47
CA SER A 99 2.55 0.88 -4.24
C SER A 99 4.06 0.83 -4.41
N ARG A 100 4.66 1.96 -4.82
CA ARG A 100 6.09 2.11 -5.15
C ARG A 100 7.04 1.71 -4.03
N THR A 101 6.59 1.70 -2.78
CA THR A 101 7.43 1.24 -1.66
C THR A 101 7.84 -0.24 -1.77
N THR A 102 7.05 -1.07 -2.47
CA THR A 102 7.37 -2.50 -2.66
C THR A 102 7.16 -3.02 -4.08
N HIS A 103 6.33 -2.36 -4.89
CA HIS A 103 6.01 -2.74 -6.26
C HIS A 103 6.01 -1.47 -7.14
N GLY A 104 7.05 -1.31 -7.95
CA GLY A 104 7.25 -0.15 -8.83
C GLY A 104 6.93 -0.41 -10.30
N ALA A 105 6.61 -1.65 -10.68
CA ALA A 105 6.25 -2.03 -12.05
C ALA A 105 5.02 -1.26 -12.54
N GLU A 106 5.04 -0.80 -13.79
CA GLU A 106 4.02 0.05 -14.41
C GLU A 106 2.63 -0.60 -14.38
N GLU A 107 2.55 -1.92 -14.59
CA GLU A 107 1.29 -2.68 -14.55
C GLU A 107 0.67 -2.70 -13.14
N CYS A 108 1.49 -2.65 -12.10
CA CYS A 108 1.01 -2.50 -10.72
C CYS A 108 0.47 -1.10 -10.48
N LEU A 109 1.01 -0.07 -11.12
CA LEU A 109 0.53 1.31 -10.95
C LEU A 109 -0.79 1.53 -11.70
N ASP A 110 -0.93 0.93 -12.89
CA ASP A 110 -2.16 0.96 -13.69
C ASP A 110 -3.34 0.26 -12.99
N ALA A 111 -3.07 -0.83 -12.28
CA ALA A 111 -4.10 -1.51 -11.47
C ALA A 111 -4.67 -0.60 -10.35
N PHE A 112 -3.90 0.37 -9.84
CA PHE A 112 -4.39 1.31 -8.83
C PHE A 112 -5.25 2.41 -9.45
N HIS A 113 -4.91 2.88 -10.65
CA HIS A 113 -5.77 3.80 -11.40
C HIS A 113 -7.14 3.19 -11.70
N CYS A 114 -7.17 1.93 -12.15
CA CYS A 114 -8.43 1.22 -12.45
C CYS A 114 -9.26 0.88 -11.20
N ASN A 115 -8.64 0.51 -10.08
CA ASN A 115 -9.38 0.17 -8.85
C ASN A 115 -9.91 1.39 -8.08
N ASN A 116 -9.22 2.53 -8.14
CA ASN A 116 -9.75 3.77 -7.55
C ASN A 116 -11.09 4.18 -8.17
N LEU A 117 -11.28 3.94 -9.47
CA LEU A 117 -12.56 4.15 -10.15
C LEU A 117 -13.67 3.21 -9.66
N SER A 118 -13.33 2.00 -9.21
CA SER A 118 -14.31 1.01 -8.72
C SER A 118 -14.73 1.28 -7.26
N LEU A 119 -13.85 1.83 -6.42
CA LEU A 119 -14.25 2.26 -5.07
C LEU A 119 -15.21 3.46 -5.11
N LYS A 120 -15.09 4.33 -6.11
CA LYS A 120 -16.04 5.43 -6.34
C LYS A 120 -17.47 4.95 -6.65
N SER A 121 -17.62 3.85 -7.39
CA SER A 121 -18.95 3.34 -7.77
C SER A 121 -19.69 2.62 -6.64
N VAL A 122 -18.97 2.11 -5.63
CA VAL A 122 -19.57 1.55 -4.42
C VAL A 122 -20.22 2.65 -3.57
N ASP A 123 -19.66 3.87 -3.56
CA ASP A 123 -20.17 4.97 -2.71
C ASP A 123 -21.37 5.71 -3.34
N HIS A 124 -21.43 5.80 -4.68
CA HIS A 124 -22.63 6.30 -5.37
C HIS A 124 -23.88 5.44 -5.11
N SER A 125 -23.70 4.18 -4.73
CA SER A 125 -24.78 3.27 -4.32
C SER A 125 -25.25 3.51 -2.87
N LEU A 126 -24.46 4.22 -2.05
CA LEU A 126 -24.82 4.62 -0.69
C LEU A 126 -25.50 6.00 -0.64
N GLU A 127 -25.20 6.90 -1.57
CA GLU A 127 -25.87 8.20 -1.68
C GLU A 127 -27.22 8.15 -2.41
N SER A 128 -27.44 7.17 -3.30
CA SER A 128 -28.73 7.00 -4.03
C SER A 128 -29.81 6.25 -3.24
N GLY A 129 -29.54 5.89 -1.99
CA GLY A 129 -30.44 5.19 -1.07
C GLY A 129 -31.09 6.07 0.01
N ARG A 130 -31.08 7.41 -0.12
CA ARG A 130 -31.80 8.33 0.77
C ARG A 130 -32.95 9.05 0.06
#